data_AF-A0A699XIU8-F1
#
_entry.id   AF-A0A699XIU8-F1
#
_cell.length_a   1.000
_cell.length_b   1.000
_cell.length_c   1.000
_cell.angle_alpha   90.00
_cell.angle_beta   90.00
_cell.angle_gamma   90.00
#
_symmetry.space_group_name_H-M   'P 1'
#
loop_
_entity.id
_entity.type
_entity.pdbx_description
1 polymer ?
#
loop_
_entity_poly.entity_id
_entity_poly.type
_entity_poly.pdbx_seq_one_letter_code
_entity_poly.pdbx_strand_id
1 'polypeptide(L)'
;VASVQPQQSGLVGRSAAFNEALTALQRAAPSQIPVLLQGESGTGKELFARALHAASPRASGPLVVVDCTGLTETLLESELFGYEKGA
;
A
#
# COMPACT_ATOMS: atom_id res chain seq x y z
N VAL A 1 -12.82 28.82 -10.48
CA VAL A 1 -12.40 27.69 -11.32
C VAL A 1 -11.20 27.01 -10.67
N ALA A 2 -11.43 26.05 -9.77
CA ALA A 2 -10.38 25.21 -9.22
C ALA A 2 -10.36 23.94 -10.07
N SER A 3 -9.37 23.82 -10.94
CA SER A 3 -9.15 22.66 -11.79
C SER A 3 -8.73 21.48 -10.93
N VAL A 4 -9.69 20.61 -10.60
CA VAL A 4 -9.40 19.25 -10.15
C VAL A 4 -9.05 18.44 -11.39
N GLN A 5 -7.78 18.09 -11.53
CA GLN A 5 -7.34 17.01 -12.41
C GLN A 5 -6.61 15.95 -11.55
N PRO A 6 -6.71 14.68 -11.95
CA PRO A 6 -6.91 13.55 -11.03
C PRO A 6 -5.57 13.00 -10.55
N GLN A 7 -5.33 12.99 -9.23
CA GLN A 7 -4.17 12.27 -8.70
C GLN A 7 -4.48 10.78 -8.57
N GLN A 8 -3.63 9.97 -9.20
CA GLN A 8 -3.77 8.52 -9.43
C GLN A 8 -3.78 7.64 -8.17
N SER A 9 -4.00 8.21 -6.98
CA SER A 9 -4.06 7.46 -5.71
C SER A 9 -5.34 7.69 -4.91
N GLY A 10 -6.23 8.59 -5.35
CA GLY A 10 -7.53 8.81 -4.70
C GLY A 10 -7.45 9.34 -3.26
N LEU A 11 -6.29 9.83 -2.83
CA LEU A 11 -6.07 10.38 -1.49
C LEU A 11 -6.64 11.80 -1.40
N VAL A 12 -7.70 11.98 -0.61
CA VAL A 12 -8.34 13.28 -0.35
C VAL A 12 -8.42 13.53 1.15
N GLY A 13 -7.77 14.59 1.60
CA GLY A 13 -7.74 14.97 3.01
C GLY A 13 -7.15 16.37 3.21
N ARG A 14 -7.48 17.01 4.33
CA ARG A 14 -7.03 18.38 4.65
C ARG A 14 -6.61 18.58 6.11
N SER A 15 -6.71 17.53 6.94
CA SER A 15 -6.31 17.62 8.34
C SER A 15 -4.78 17.62 8.47
N ALA A 16 -4.27 18.18 9.58
CA ALA A 16 -2.84 18.17 9.86
C ALA A 16 -2.27 16.74 9.89
N ALA A 17 -2.94 15.82 10.60
CA ALA A 17 -2.53 14.41 10.67
C ALA A 17 -2.49 13.72 9.30
N PHE A 18 -3.42 14.04 8.40
CA PHE A 18 -3.40 13.51 7.04
C PHE A 18 -2.17 14.01 6.25
N ASN A 19 -1.87 15.30 6.36
CA ASN A 19 -0.72 15.90 5.70
C ASN A 19 0.61 15.35 6.26
N GLU A 20 0.68 15.08 7.56
CA GLU A 20 1.83 14.43 8.19
C GLU A 20 2.04 13.00 7.65
N ALA A 21 0.96 12.20 7.55
CA ALA A 21 1.02 10.88 6.95
C ALA A 21 1.46 10.91 5.49
N LEU A 22 0.96 11.88 4.70
CA LEU A 22 1.37 12.07 3.32
C LEU A 22 2.86 12.46 3.21
N THR A 23 3.35 13.31 4.11
CA THR A 23 4.76 13.70 4.18
C THR A 23 5.65 12.50 4.55
N ALA A 24 5.22 11.65 5.48
CA ALA A 24 5.92 10.43 5.82
C ALA A 24 5.99 9.46 4.63
N LEU A 25 4.88 9.29 3.91
CA LEU A 25 4.81 8.50 2.69
C LEU A 25 5.79 9.01 1.62
N GLN A 26 5.81 10.32 1.35
CA GLN A 26 6.72 10.91 0.36
C GLN A 26 8.19 10.68 0.69
N ARG A 27 8.56 10.67 1.99
CA ARG A 27 9.92 10.35 2.43
C ARG A 27 10.24 8.87 2.30
N ALA A 28 9.28 7.99 2.56
CA ALA A 28 9.47 6.55 2.48
C ALA A 28 9.50 6.04 1.02
N ALA A 29 8.73 6.64 0.12
CA ALA A 29 8.58 6.22 -1.27
C ALA A 29 9.90 6.00 -2.05
N PRO A 30 10.91 6.89 -2.00
CA PRO A 30 12.18 6.65 -2.70
C PRO A 30 13.04 5.55 -2.08
N SER A 31 12.71 5.06 -0.87
CA SER A 31 13.53 4.11 -0.14
C SER A 31 13.16 2.64 -0.41
N GLN A 32 14.13 1.75 -0.17
CA GLN A 32 13.97 0.29 -0.28
C GLN A 32 13.69 -0.36 1.09
N ILE A 33 12.95 0.33 1.96
CA ILE A 33 12.64 -0.17 3.32
C ILE A 33 11.22 -0.76 3.40
N PRO A 34 10.96 -1.69 4.33
CA PRO A 34 9.61 -2.09 4.68
C PRO A 34 8.82 -0.92 5.30
N VAL A 35 7.54 -0.78 4.94
CA VAL A 35 6.65 0.25 5.49
C VAL A 35 5.45 -0.40 6.15
N LEU A 36 5.17 -0.02 7.40
CA LEU A 36 3.99 -0.45 8.14
C LEU A 36 2.95 0.68 8.16
N LEU A 37 1.75 0.41 7.66
CA LEU A 37 0.62 1.34 7.69
C LEU A 37 -0.31 0.97 8.85
N GLN A 38 -0.47 1.88 9.81
CA GLN A 38 -1.34 1.69 10.97
C GLN A 38 -2.52 2.66 10.95
N GLY A 39 -3.64 2.22 11.50
CA GLY A 39 -4.87 2.99 11.60
C GLY A 39 -6.09 2.08 11.64
N GLU A 40 -7.23 2.65 12.05
CA GLU A 40 -8.50 1.93 12.17
C GLU A 40 -9.01 1.39 10.83
N SER A 41 -10.00 0.49 10.88
CA SER A 41 -10.67 0.01 9.67
C SER A 41 -11.32 1.17 8.92
N GLY A 42 -11.24 1.18 7.58
CA GLY A 42 -11.84 2.21 6.75
C GLY A 42 -11.08 3.55 6.64
N THR A 43 -9.91 3.71 7.27
CA THR A 43 -9.11 4.97 7.20
C THR A 43 -8.33 5.16 5.90
N GLY A 44 -8.48 4.25 4.92
CA GLY A 44 -7.86 4.39 3.60
C GLY A 44 -6.41 3.90 3.50
N LYS A 45 -5.95 3.02 4.39
CA LYS A 45 -4.59 2.43 4.36
C LYS A 45 -4.21 1.83 3.01
N GLU A 46 -5.15 1.18 2.32
CA GLU A 46 -4.92 0.64 0.98
C GLU A 46 -4.59 1.72 -0.06
N LEU A 47 -5.27 2.88 0.02
CA LEU A 47 -4.98 4.02 -0.85
C LEU A 47 -3.58 4.58 -0.57
N PHE A 48 -3.18 4.61 0.71
CA PHE A 48 -1.81 4.97 1.09
C PHE A 48 -0.77 3.97 0.56
N ALA A 49 -1.04 2.66 0.61
CA ALA A 49 -0.13 1.65 0.04
C ALA A 49 0.05 1.81 -1.47
N ARG A 50 -1.06 2.06 -2.21
CA ARG A 50 -1.03 2.33 -3.65
C ARG A 50 -0.29 3.64 -3.97
N ALA A 51 -0.53 4.69 -3.20
CA ALA A 51 0.17 5.96 -3.33
C ALA A 51 1.68 5.81 -3.09
N LEU A 52 2.08 5.04 -2.07
CA LEU A 52 3.47 4.76 -1.76
C LEU A 52 4.16 4.03 -2.92
N HIS A 53 3.52 2.99 -3.47
CA HIS A 53 4.04 2.27 -4.65
C HIS A 53 4.19 3.19 -5.86
N ALA A 54 3.15 3.97 -6.18
CA ALA A 54 3.14 4.88 -7.32
C ALA A 54 4.18 6.01 -7.21
N ALA A 55 4.50 6.44 -5.99
CA ALA A 55 5.53 7.45 -5.72
C ALA A 55 6.96 6.88 -5.64
N SER A 56 7.12 5.56 -5.72
CA SER A 56 8.42 4.89 -5.56
C SER A 56 9.14 4.64 -6.90
N PRO A 57 10.45 4.35 -6.90
CA PRO A 57 11.17 3.88 -8.08
C PRO A 57 10.63 2.55 -8.64
N ARG A 58 9.80 1.84 -7.87
CA ARG A 58 9.17 0.56 -8.24
C ARG A 58 7.80 0.72 -8.88
N ALA A 59 7.33 1.95 -9.13
CA ALA A 59 5.99 2.24 -9.65
C ALA A 59 5.62 1.53 -10.95
N SER A 60 6.61 1.24 -11.82
CA SER A 60 6.38 0.50 -13.07
C SER A 60 6.27 -1.02 -12.89
N GLY A 61 6.62 -1.53 -11.71
CA GLY A 61 6.52 -2.94 -11.36
C GLY A 61 5.12 -3.31 -10.85
N PRO A 62 4.81 -4.62 -10.78
CA PRO A 62 3.54 -5.08 -10.24
C PRO A 62 3.41 -4.73 -8.76
N LEU A 63 2.20 -4.32 -8.36
CA LEU A 63 1.80 -4.23 -6.96
C LEU A 63 0.90 -5.43 -6.65
N VAL A 64 1.44 -6.40 -5.93
CA VAL A 64 0.71 -7.60 -5.50
C VAL A 64 0.08 -7.31 -4.14
N VAL A 65 -1.24 -7.48 -4.04
CA VAL A 65 -2.01 -7.27 -2.81
C VAL A 65 -2.42 -8.63 -2.26
N VAL A 66 -2.14 -8.86 -0.98
CA VAL A 66 -2.50 -10.10 -0.28
C VAL A 66 -3.37 -9.71 0.93
N ASP A 67 -4.58 -10.28 0.99
CA ASP A 67 -5.47 -10.14 2.15
C ASP A 67 -5.23 -11.29 3.13
N CYS A 68 -4.59 -10.98 4.25
CA CYS A 68 -4.27 -11.97 5.28
C CYS A 68 -5.47 -12.35 6.16
N THR A 69 -6.61 -11.66 6.05
CA THR A 69 -7.78 -11.94 6.90
C THR A 69 -8.54 -13.21 6.46
N GLY A 70 -8.38 -13.62 5.21
CA GLY A 70 -9.04 -14.80 4.62
C GLY A 70 -8.17 -16.05 4.50
N LEU A 71 -6.89 -15.99 4.91
CA LEU A 71 -5.93 -17.08 4.72
C LEU A 71 -5.79 -17.91 6.01
N THR A 72 -6.05 -19.22 5.93
CA THR A 72 -5.62 -20.15 7.00
C THR A 72 -4.10 -20.34 6.91
N GLU A 73 -3.45 -20.55 8.05
CA GLU A 73 -1.98 -20.62 8.18
C GLU A 73 -1.32 -21.59 7.17
N THR A 74 -1.97 -22.73 6.88
CA THR A 74 -1.54 -23.73 5.90
C THR A 74 -1.68 -23.31 4.43
N LEU A 75 -2.68 -22.49 4.10
CA LEU A 75 -2.88 -21.95 2.75
C LEU A 75 -1.92 -20.77 2.49
N LEU A 76 -1.61 -20.00 3.54
CA LEU A 76 -0.69 -18.86 3.46
C LEU A 76 0.70 -19.28 2.98
N GLU A 77 1.25 -20.36 3.53
CA GLU A 77 2.57 -20.86 3.13
C GLU A 77 2.60 -21.32 1.67
N SER A 78 1.56 -22.02 1.23
CA SER A 78 1.47 -22.53 -0.14
C SER A 78 1.29 -21.42 -1.19
N GLU A 79 0.59 -20.33 -0.85
CA GLU A 79 0.39 -19.17 -1.73
C GLU A 79 1.60 -18.23 -1.76
N LEU A 80 2.28 -18.02 -0.63
CA LEU A 80 3.44 -17.13 -0.55
C LEU A 80 4.72 -17.76 -1.09
N PHE A 81 4.90 -19.06 -0.89
CA PHE A 81 6.16 -19.76 -1.22
C PHE A 81 6.01 -20.78 -2.35
N GLY A 82 4.78 -21.10 -2.76
CA GLY A 82 4.48 -22.15 -3.72
C GLY A 82 4.51 -23.54 -3.09
N TYR A 83 3.75 -24.48 -3.66
CA TYR A 83 3.80 -25.90 -3.31
C TYR A 83 4.21 -26.72 -4.53
N GLU A 84 5.24 -27.56 -4.39
CA GLU A 84 5.63 -28.53 -5.42
C GLU A 84 4.87 -29.85 -5.19
N LYS A 85 4.14 -30.34 -6.21
CA LYS A 85 3.45 -31.64 -6.11
C LYS A 85 4.48 -32.77 -5.99
N GLY A 86 4.71 -33.30 -4.79
CA GLY A 86 5.46 -34.55 -4.58
C GLY A 86 6.38 -34.65 -3.37
N ALA A 87 6.27 -33.80 -2.35
CA ALA A 87 6.95 -33.97 -1.05
C ALA A 87 5.98 -34.45 0.03
#